data_AF-X6LR24-F1
#
_entry.id   AF-X6LR24-F1
#
_cell.length_a   1.000
_cell.length_b   1.000
_cell.length_c   1.000
_cell.angle_alpha   90.00
_cell.angle_beta   90.00
_cell.angle_gamma   90.00
#
_symmetry.space_group_name_H-M   'P 1'
#
loop_
_entity.id
_entity.type
_entity.pdbx_description
1 polymer ?
#
loop_
_entity_poly.entity_id
_entity_poly.type
_entity_poly.pdbx_seq_one_letter_code
_entity_poly.pdbx_strand_id
1 'polypeptide(L)'
;YFTKCHYCNVKQTKLLNRLKEENGFKITREMCLHILWNILKYPKHIKYHQINKQDLYNYLFQKCHASGADFERVLIRTEQNLKYIGFKKGYDSNWYYQYDHTQLLHLWNCYLPMINQQPMYVFILLLYKTRYWIKDGVCMLSNGKWKDYFSVFDYQHRTIMLFD
;
A
#
# COMPACT_ATOMS: atom_id res chain seq x y z
N TYR A 1 -33.85 19.41 -20.73
CA TYR A 1 -32.68 20.21 -20.33
C TYR A 1 -32.67 20.38 -18.82
N PHE A 2 -31.92 19.56 -18.09
CA PHE A 2 -31.72 19.76 -16.65
C PHE A 2 -30.48 20.64 -16.44
N THR A 3 -30.69 21.88 -16.04
CA THR A 3 -29.63 22.80 -15.62
C THR A 3 -28.97 22.25 -14.36
N LYS A 4 -27.72 21.76 -14.48
CA LYS A 4 -26.88 21.41 -13.33
C LYS A 4 -26.66 22.68 -12.49
N CYS A 5 -27.19 22.69 -11.27
CA CYS A 5 -27.01 23.77 -10.31
C CYS A 5 -25.50 23.99 -10.03
N HIS A 6 -25.01 25.18 -10.38
CA HIS A 6 -23.61 25.62 -10.20
C HIS A 6 -23.14 25.45 -8.74
N TYR A 7 -24.03 25.62 -7.77
CA TYR A 7 -23.74 25.50 -6.34
C TYR A 7 -23.43 24.05 -5.90
N CYS A 8 -24.10 23.05 -6.50
CA CYS A 8 -23.80 21.63 -6.23
C CYS A 8 -22.42 21.23 -6.76
N ASN A 9 -22.04 21.72 -7.94
CA ASN A 9 -20.71 21.45 -8.52
C ASN A 9 -19.58 22.01 -7.64
N VAL A 10 -19.71 23.22 -7.10
CA VAL A 10 -18.66 23.82 -6.26
C VAL A 10 -18.45 23.06 -4.95
N LYS A 11 -19.53 22.59 -4.29
CA LYS A 11 -19.44 21.74 -3.10
C LYS A 11 -18.80 20.39 -3.42
N GLN A 12 -19.17 19.77 -4.55
CA GLN A 12 -18.63 18.48 -4.97
C GLN A 12 -17.15 18.57 -5.31
N THR A 13 -16.71 19.62 -6.01
CA THR A 13 -15.28 19.85 -6.32
C THR A 13 -14.45 20.15 -5.08
N LYS A 14 -14.99 20.93 -4.12
CA LYS A 14 -14.32 21.15 -2.82
C LYS A 14 -14.20 19.87 -2.01
N LEU A 15 -15.22 19.02 -2.00
CA LEU A 15 -15.18 17.72 -1.34
C LEU A 15 -14.15 16.79 -2.02
N LEU A 16 -14.17 16.72 -3.35
CA LEU A 16 -13.22 15.94 -4.15
C LEU A 16 -11.76 16.39 -3.91
N ASN A 17 -11.53 17.70 -3.78
CA ASN A 17 -10.19 18.25 -3.50
C ASN A 17 -9.75 18.02 -2.05
N ARG A 18 -10.65 18.03 -1.07
CA ARG A 18 -10.32 17.66 0.32
C ARG A 18 -10.01 16.18 0.49
N LEU A 19 -10.64 15.37 -0.35
CA LEU A 19 -10.49 13.95 -0.37
C LEU A 19 -9.25 13.53 -1.17
N LYS A 20 -8.86 14.27 -2.20
CA LYS A 20 -7.63 14.01 -2.95
C LYS A 20 -6.45 13.84 -2.02
N GLU A 21 -5.92 12.63 -2.03
CA GLU A 21 -4.67 12.35 -1.37
C GLU A 21 -3.53 13.10 -2.05
N GLU A 22 -2.57 13.58 -1.27
CA GLU A 22 -1.35 14.19 -1.79
C GLU A 22 -0.62 13.18 -2.70
N ASN A 23 -0.30 13.58 -3.93
CA ASN A 23 0.33 12.69 -4.91
C ASN A 23 1.59 12.00 -4.37
N GLY A 24 2.38 12.70 -3.54
CA GLY A 24 3.57 12.13 -2.93
C GLY A 24 3.28 11.00 -1.93
N PHE A 25 2.25 11.16 -1.09
CA PHE A 25 1.81 10.08 -0.19
C PHE A 25 1.31 8.87 -0.98
N LYS A 26 0.54 9.10 -2.04
CA LYS A 26 0.05 8.03 -2.92
C LYS A 26 1.21 7.22 -3.53
N ILE A 27 2.22 7.89 -4.09
CA ILE A 27 3.39 7.23 -4.69
C ILE A 27 4.13 6.40 -3.65
N THR A 28 4.39 7.01 -2.49
CA THR A 28 5.12 6.35 -1.40
C THR A 28 4.39 5.08 -0.96
N ARG A 29 3.07 5.17 -0.76
CA ARG A 29 2.24 4.01 -0.36
C ARG A 29 2.22 2.93 -1.43
N GLU A 30 2.01 3.28 -2.70
CA GLU A 30 2.01 2.30 -3.80
C GLU A 30 3.32 1.52 -3.86
N MET A 31 4.46 2.21 -3.66
CA MET A 31 5.78 1.58 -3.64
C MET A 31 5.93 0.64 -2.44
N CYS A 32 5.61 1.11 -1.22
CA CYS A 32 5.73 0.30 -0.01
C CYS A 32 4.82 -0.93 -0.06
N LEU A 33 3.57 -0.79 -0.53
CA LEU A 33 2.66 -1.91 -0.70
C LEU A 33 3.19 -2.93 -1.71
N HIS A 34 3.78 -2.48 -2.82
CA HIS A 34 4.38 -3.39 -3.80
C HIS A 34 5.55 -4.19 -3.21
N ILE A 35 6.41 -3.54 -2.43
CA ILE A 35 7.54 -4.19 -1.75
C ILE A 35 7.04 -5.21 -0.72
N LEU A 36 6.16 -4.77 0.18
CA LEU A 36 5.59 -5.63 1.23
C LEU A 36 4.86 -6.82 0.62
N TRP A 37 4.06 -6.60 -0.42
CA TRP A 37 3.38 -7.65 -1.16
C TRP A 37 4.35 -8.72 -1.70
N ASN A 38 5.42 -8.29 -2.36
CA ASN A 38 6.39 -9.23 -2.94
C ASN A 38 7.09 -10.08 -1.87
N ILE A 39 7.42 -9.50 -0.71
CA ILE A 39 8.04 -10.23 0.39
C ILE A 39 7.04 -11.20 1.03
N LEU A 40 5.84 -10.72 1.38
CA LEU A 40 4.79 -11.55 2.00
C LEU A 40 4.39 -12.73 1.10
N LYS A 41 4.32 -12.51 -0.21
CA LYS A 41 3.96 -13.56 -1.18
C LYS A 41 5.09 -14.56 -1.41
N TYR A 42 6.34 -14.11 -1.39
CA TYR A 42 7.51 -14.94 -1.71
C TYR A 42 8.62 -14.79 -0.66
N PRO A 43 8.38 -15.16 0.61
CA PRO A 43 9.29 -14.88 1.72
C PRO A 43 10.65 -15.59 1.60
N LYS A 44 10.76 -16.63 0.77
CA LYS A 44 12.02 -17.35 0.53
C LYS A 44 12.84 -16.79 -0.64
N HIS A 45 12.30 -15.85 -1.41
CA HIS A 45 12.92 -15.33 -2.62
C HIS A 45 13.80 -14.13 -2.28
N ILE A 46 15.10 -14.36 -2.12
CA ILE A 46 16.07 -13.33 -1.72
C ILE A 46 16.06 -12.08 -2.60
N LYS A 47 15.68 -12.21 -3.88
CA LYS A 47 15.54 -11.08 -4.81
C LYS A 47 14.57 -10.01 -4.28
N TYR A 48 13.47 -10.39 -3.63
CA TYR A 48 12.48 -9.43 -3.10
C TYR A 48 12.91 -8.80 -1.77
N HIS A 49 13.97 -9.33 -1.16
CA HIS A 49 14.60 -8.75 0.03
C HIS A 49 15.63 -7.68 -0.34
N GLN A 50 15.82 -7.37 -1.63
CA GLN A 50 16.80 -6.41 -2.10
C GLN A 50 16.13 -5.37 -3.00
N ILE A 51 16.47 -4.10 -2.79
CA ILE A 51 16.03 -2.99 -3.64
C ILE A 51 17.26 -2.25 -4.10
N ASN A 52 17.48 -2.26 -5.42
CA ASN A 52 18.53 -1.47 -6.02
C ASN A 52 18.24 0.02 -5.87
N LYS A 53 19.23 0.79 -5.42
CA LYS A 53 19.10 2.23 -5.20
C LYS A 53 18.71 2.97 -6.48
N GLN A 54 19.37 2.68 -7.59
CA GLN A 54 19.15 3.38 -8.85
C GLN A 54 17.75 3.08 -9.39
N ASP A 55 17.31 1.83 -9.32
CA ASP A 55 15.96 1.43 -9.76
C ASP A 55 14.87 2.12 -8.92
N LEU A 56 15.06 2.18 -7.59
CA LEU A 56 14.17 2.91 -6.70
C LEU A 56 14.09 4.40 -7.07
N TYR A 57 15.23 5.05 -7.27
CA TYR A 57 15.29 6.47 -7.60
C TYR A 57 14.65 6.75 -8.96
N ASN A 58 14.96 5.94 -9.98
CA ASN A 58 14.39 6.07 -11.32
C ASN A 58 12.88 5.91 -11.28
N TYR A 59 12.37 4.90 -10.58
CA TYR A 59 10.94 4.67 -10.42
C TYR A 59 10.24 5.86 -9.75
N LEU A 60 10.76 6.32 -8.60
CA LEU A 60 10.18 7.44 -7.86
C LEU A 60 10.23 8.73 -8.69
N PHE A 61 11.34 8.98 -9.40
CA PHE A 61 11.49 10.15 -10.25
C PHE A 61 10.44 10.17 -11.36
N GLN A 62 10.28 9.06 -12.08
CA GLN A 62 9.26 8.94 -13.14
C GLN A 62 7.84 9.14 -12.60
N LYS A 63 7.52 8.53 -11.44
CA LYS A 63 6.21 8.68 -10.79
C LYS A 63 5.94 10.10 -10.30
N CYS A 64 6.95 10.76 -9.73
CA CYS A 64 6.84 12.14 -9.27
C CYS A 64 6.65 13.09 -10.45
N HIS A 65 7.43 12.93 -11.52
CA HIS A 65 7.31 13.70 -12.75
C HIS A 65 5.91 13.56 -13.37
N ALA A 66 5.40 12.34 -13.50
CA ALA A 66 4.07 12.09 -14.07
C ALA A 66 2.91 12.67 -13.24
N SER A 67 3.10 12.83 -11.93
CA SER A 67 2.06 13.28 -11.01
C SER A 67 2.23 14.72 -10.51
N GLY A 68 3.32 15.39 -10.91
CA GLY A 68 3.69 16.71 -10.40
C GLY A 68 4.00 16.73 -8.89
N ALA A 69 4.42 15.59 -8.32
CA ALA A 69 4.81 15.51 -6.92
C ALA A 69 6.27 15.95 -6.70
N ASP A 70 6.56 16.45 -5.51
CA ASP A 70 7.92 16.80 -5.07
C ASP A 70 8.75 15.53 -4.86
N PHE A 71 9.72 15.30 -5.76
CA PHE A 71 10.59 14.12 -5.74
C PHE A 71 11.40 13.99 -4.45
N GLU A 72 11.98 15.08 -3.93
CA GLU A 72 12.81 15.03 -2.73
C GLU A 72 11.99 14.61 -1.51
N ARG A 73 10.78 15.19 -1.37
CA ARG A 73 9.86 14.81 -0.29
C ARG A 73 9.42 13.35 -0.38
N VAL A 74 9.08 12.88 -1.58
CA VAL A 74 8.69 11.48 -1.82
C VAL A 74 9.84 10.53 -1.51
N LEU A 75 11.06 10.89 -1.93
CA LEU A 75 12.24 10.09 -1.66
C LEU A 75 12.48 9.97 -0.16
N ILE A 76 12.50 11.08 0.59
CA ILE A 76 12.70 11.08 2.05
C ILE A 76 11.65 10.21 2.75
N ARG A 77 10.36 10.38 2.41
CA ARG A 77 9.28 9.57 2.99
C ARG A 77 9.42 8.09 2.66
N THR A 78 9.81 7.76 1.42
CA THR A 78 10.03 6.37 1.00
C THR A 78 11.18 5.74 1.76
N GLU A 79 12.32 6.44 1.90
CA GLU A 79 13.46 5.94 2.68
C GLU A 79 13.10 5.74 4.17
N GLN A 80 12.32 6.64 4.75
CA GLN A 80 11.82 6.50 6.12
C GLN A 80 10.91 5.27 6.28
N ASN A 81 9.99 5.06 5.33
CA ASN A 81 9.12 3.88 5.33
C ASN A 81 9.91 2.58 5.16
N LEU A 82 10.92 2.55 4.29
CA LEU A 82 11.79 1.38 4.13
C LEU A 82 12.49 1.03 5.46
N LYS A 83 13.03 2.03 6.16
CA LYS A 83 13.62 1.82 7.50
C LYS A 83 12.60 1.31 8.52
N TYR A 84 11.40 1.88 8.53
CA TYR A 84 10.31 1.44 9.41
C TYR A 84 9.90 -0.01 9.15
N ILE A 85 9.82 -0.42 7.88
CA ILE A 85 9.53 -1.79 7.47
C ILE A 85 10.66 -2.75 7.89
N GLY A 86 11.90 -2.28 7.99
CA GLY A 86 13.05 -3.06 8.45
C GLY A 86 14.19 -3.18 7.43
N PHE A 87 14.12 -2.46 6.31
CA PHE A 87 15.21 -2.41 5.36
C PHE A 87 16.38 -1.57 5.88
N LYS A 88 17.60 -2.02 5.60
CA LYS A 88 18.85 -1.32 5.92
C LYS A 88 19.64 -1.06 4.63
N LYS A 89 20.35 0.07 4.56
CA LYS A 89 21.28 0.32 3.46
C LYS A 89 22.52 -0.54 3.64
N GLY A 90 22.93 -1.23 2.58
CA GLY A 90 24.23 -1.92 2.49
C GLY A 90 25.35 -0.96 2.09
N TYR A 91 26.58 -1.48 2.03
CA TYR A 91 27.76 -0.72 1.62
C TYR A 91 27.69 -0.19 0.19
N ASP A 92 27.01 -0.93 -0.69
CA ASP A 92 26.72 -0.54 -2.08
C ASP A 92 25.55 0.46 -2.19
N SER A 93 25.04 0.95 -1.05
CA SER A 93 23.87 1.82 -0.94
C SER A 93 22.53 1.20 -1.37
N ASN A 94 22.48 -0.10 -1.72
CA ASN A 94 21.22 -0.80 -1.96
C ASN A 94 20.51 -1.09 -0.64
N TRP A 95 19.20 -1.34 -0.69
CA TRP A 95 18.42 -1.66 0.49
C TRP A 95 18.25 -3.16 0.64
N TYR A 96 18.47 -3.66 1.85
CA TYR A 96 18.41 -5.07 2.19
C TYR A 96 17.43 -5.28 3.34
N TYR A 97 16.49 -6.20 3.13
CA TYR A 97 15.64 -6.75 4.16
C TYR A 97 16.36 -7.92 4.83
N GLN A 98 16.67 -7.82 6.11
CA GLN A 98 17.29 -8.91 6.86
C GLN A 98 16.19 -9.90 7.22
N TYR A 99 16.19 -11.12 6.70
CA TYR A 99 15.11 -12.10 6.89
C TYR A 99 15.27 -12.93 8.18
N ASP A 100 14.25 -12.95 9.03
CA ASP A 100 14.01 -13.96 10.08
C ASP A 100 12.50 -14.28 10.22
N HIS A 101 12.12 -15.41 10.84
CA HIS A 101 10.72 -15.85 10.90
C HIS A 101 9.81 -14.93 11.75
N THR A 102 10.39 -14.19 12.71
CA THR A 102 9.68 -13.23 13.58
C THR A 102 9.17 -12.02 12.80
N GLN A 103 9.68 -11.83 11.58
CA GLN A 103 9.43 -10.63 10.78
C GLN A 103 8.20 -10.68 9.88
N LEU A 104 7.64 -11.86 9.61
CA LEU A 104 6.40 -11.98 8.81
C LEU A 104 5.23 -11.23 9.47
N LEU A 105 5.09 -11.34 10.79
CA LEU A 105 4.10 -10.59 11.55
C LEU A 105 4.35 -9.08 11.50
N HIS A 106 5.62 -8.65 11.57
CA HIS A 106 5.98 -7.23 11.43
C HIS A 106 5.61 -6.70 10.03
N LEU A 107 5.91 -7.45 8.98
CA LEU A 107 5.55 -7.10 7.60
C LEU A 107 4.03 -7.00 7.43
N TRP A 108 3.29 -7.94 8.01
CA TRP A 108 1.83 -7.89 8.03
C TRP A 108 1.31 -6.63 8.73
N ASN A 109 1.86 -6.32 9.90
CA ASN A 109 1.51 -5.11 10.66
C ASN A 109 1.90 -3.81 9.94
N CYS A 110 2.93 -3.83 9.07
CA CYS A 110 3.24 -2.71 8.19
C CYS A 110 2.27 -2.61 7.01
N TYR A 111 1.85 -3.75 6.45
CA TYR A 111 1.03 -3.84 5.25
C TYR A 111 -0.43 -3.45 5.50
N LEU A 112 -1.01 -3.92 6.60
CA LEU A 112 -2.42 -3.72 6.94
C LEU A 112 -2.83 -2.24 7.06
N PRO A 113 -2.11 -1.36 7.79
CA PRO A 113 -2.46 0.06 7.86
C PRO A 113 -2.31 0.76 6.51
N MET A 114 -1.26 0.42 5.75
CA MET A 114 -1.02 1.01 4.43
C MET A 114 -2.15 0.70 3.46
N ILE A 115 -2.62 -0.55 3.42
CA ILE A 115 -3.68 -0.93 2.49
C ILE A 115 -5.04 -0.37 2.89
N ASN A 116 -5.31 -0.28 4.19
CA ASN A 116 -6.52 0.35 4.72
C ASN A 116 -6.60 1.84 4.42
N GLN A 117 -5.45 2.51 4.27
CA GLN A 117 -5.35 3.91 3.88
C GLN A 117 -5.54 4.16 2.38
N GLN A 118 -5.60 3.14 1.52
CA GLN A 118 -5.84 3.34 0.09
C GLN A 118 -7.18 4.05 -0.15
N PRO A 119 -7.19 5.25 -0.78
CA PRO A 119 -8.42 5.91 -1.11
C PRO A 119 -9.08 5.23 -2.31
N MET A 120 -10.18 4.53 -2.07
CA MET A 120 -11.05 4.06 -3.14
C MET A 120 -11.97 5.20 -3.61
N TYR A 121 -11.42 6.19 -4.30
CA TYR A 121 -12.25 7.31 -4.74
C TYR A 121 -13.31 6.87 -5.77
N VAL A 122 -14.56 7.28 -5.51
CA VAL A 122 -15.72 7.33 -6.42
C VAL A 122 -16.81 6.25 -6.25
N PHE A 123 -16.51 4.98 -5.94
CA PHE A 123 -17.61 4.01 -5.67
C PHE A 123 -18.15 4.07 -4.23
N ILE A 124 -17.43 4.72 -3.32
CA ILE A 124 -17.70 4.60 -1.88
C ILE A 124 -18.77 5.58 -1.35
N LEU A 125 -19.20 6.63 -2.07
CA LEU A 125 -20.39 7.37 -1.60
C LEU A 125 -21.65 6.47 -1.51
N LEU A 126 -21.67 5.34 -2.23
CA LEU A 126 -22.70 4.30 -2.12
C LEU A 126 -22.28 3.08 -1.24
N LEU A 127 -20.99 2.89 -0.96
CA LEU A 127 -20.44 1.69 -0.29
C LEU A 127 -19.70 1.96 1.05
N TYR A 128 -19.64 3.19 1.57
CA TYR A 128 -19.01 3.48 2.88
C TYR A 128 -19.78 2.76 4.01
N LYS A 129 -21.02 2.35 3.77
CA LYS A 129 -21.79 1.46 4.64
C LYS A 129 -21.30 0.01 4.70
N THR A 130 -20.46 -0.45 3.75
CA THR A 130 -20.21 -1.89 3.52
C THR A 130 -18.82 -2.42 3.92
N ARG A 131 -17.79 -1.60 4.20
CA ARG A 131 -16.49 -2.13 4.71
C ARG A 131 -16.56 -2.66 6.14
N TYR A 132 -17.58 -2.28 6.91
CA TYR A 132 -17.85 -2.84 8.26
C TYR A 132 -18.15 -4.36 8.25
N TRP A 133 -18.38 -4.96 7.08
CA TRP A 133 -18.87 -6.34 6.97
C TRP A 133 -17.86 -7.33 6.39
N ILE A 134 -16.69 -6.87 5.94
CA ILE A 134 -15.63 -7.79 5.58
C ILE A 134 -15.03 -8.28 6.90
N LYS A 135 -15.31 -9.54 7.24
CA LYS A 135 -14.73 -10.13 8.44
C LYS A 135 -13.21 -10.14 8.30
N ASP A 136 -12.54 -9.53 9.27
CA ASP A 136 -11.08 -9.55 9.36
C ASP A 136 -10.53 -10.97 9.54
N GLY A 137 -11.38 -11.92 9.96
CA GLY A 137 -11.05 -13.33 10.09
C GLY A 137 -11.91 -14.24 9.20
N VAL A 138 -11.28 -15.18 8.51
CA VAL A 138 -11.94 -16.27 7.78
C VAL A 138 -11.48 -17.61 8.33
N CYS A 139 -12.41 -18.56 8.45
CA CYS A 139 -12.07 -19.93 8.81
C CYS A 139 -11.92 -20.75 7.54
N MET A 140 -10.78 -21.42 7.37
CA MET A 140 -10.49 -22.22 6.19
C MET A 140 -10.05 -23.63 6.59
N LEU A 141 -10.57 -24.62 5.86
CA LEU A 141 -10.15 -26.00 5.98
C LEU A 141 -8.79 -26.17 5.28
N SER A 142 -7.72 -26.34 6.06
CA SER A 142 -6.35 -26.51 5.59
C SER A 142 -5.77 -27.79 6.15
N ASN A 143 -5.36 -28.71 5.27
CA ASN A 143 -4.83 -30.03 5.64
C ASN A 143 -5.75 -30.82 6.60
N GLY A 144 -7.06 -30.80 6.32
CA GLY A 144 -8.07 -31.50 7.11
C GLY A 144 -8.40 -30.88 8.48
N LYS A 145 -7.84 -29.70 8.79
CA LYS A 145 -8.13 -28.96 10.03
C LYS A 145 -8.70 -27.57 9.70
N TRP A 146 -9.73 -27.17 10.42
CA TRP A 146 -10.23 -25.79 10.39
C TRP A 146 -9.22 -24.90 11.11
N LYS A 147 -8.82 -23.82 10.44
CA LYS A 147 -7.91 -22.80 10.97
C LYS A 147 -8.47 -21.43 10.69
N ASP A 148 -8.30 -20.53 11.64
CA ASP A 148 -8.64 -19.12 11.46
C ASP A 148 -7.47 -18.38 10.83
N TYR A 149 -7.78 -17.49 9.89
CA TYR A 149 -6.83 -16.66 9.19
C TYR A 149 -7.31 -15.21 9.21
N PHE A 150 -6.39 -14.27 9.40
CA PHE A 150 -6.67 -12.88 9.11
C PHE A 150 -6.73 -12.67 7.60
N SER A 151 -7.74 -11.95 7.11
CA SER A 151 -7.95 -11.71 5.69
C SER A 151 -7.91 -10.24 5.33
N VAL A 152 -7.24 -9.92 4.21
CA VAL A 152 -7.12 -8.55 3.70
C VAL A 152 -7.31 -8.54 2.20
N PHE A 153 -8.15 -7.61 1.72
CA PHE A 153 -8.35 -7.40 0.29
C PHE A 153 -7.34 -6.39 -0.25
N ASP A 154 -6.45 -6.87 -1.11
CA ASP A 154 -5.56 -6.02 -1.88
C ASP A 154 -6.18 -5.68 -3.23
N TYR A 155 -6.64 -4.44 -3.36
CA TYR A 155 -7.23 -3.94 -4.60
C TYR A 155 -6.18 -3.64 -5.68
N GLN A 156 -4.94 -3.31 -5.28
CA GLN A 156 -3.84 -3.04 -6.18
C GLN A 156 -3.41 -4.33 -6.90
N HIS A 157 -3.35 -5.44 -6.18
CA HIS A 157 -2.98 -6.75 -6.73
C HIS A 157 -4.20 -7.67 -7.02
N ARG A 158 -5.43 -7.20 -6.76
CA ARG A 158 -6.70 -7.90 -6.98
C ARG A 158 -6.74 -9.30 -6.36
N THR A 159 -6.45 -9.37 -5.07
CA THR A 159 -6.20 -10.64 -4.37
C THR A 159 -6.56 -10.53 -2.91
N ILE A 160 -6.85 -11.67 -2.28
CA ILE A 160 -7.10 -11.79 -0.85
C ILE A 160 -5.83 -12.36 -0.23
N MET A 161 -5.23 -11.63 0.71
CA MET A 161 -4.15 -12.19 1.54
C MET A 161 -4.74 -12.85 2.76
N LEU A 162 -4.13 -13.97 3.15
CA LEU A 162 -4.44 -14.71 4.35
C LEU A 162 -3.17 -14.75 5.20
N PHE A 163 -3.31 -14.47 6.48
CA PHE A 163 -2.22 -14.54 7.45
C PHE A 163 -2.66 -15.43 8.62
N ASP A 164 -1.85 -16.44 8.94
CA ASP A 164 -2.15 -17.45 9.97
C ASP A 164 -1.63 -17.09 11.36
#